data_AF-A0A1M6P4Z4-F1
#
_entry.id   AF-A0A1M6P4Z4-F1
#
_cell.length_a   1.000
_cell.length_b   1.000
_cell.length_c   1.000
_cell.angle_alpha   90.00
_cell.angle_beta   90.00
_cell.angle_gamma   90.00
#
_symmetry.space_group_name_H-M   'P 1'
#
loop_
_entity.id
_entity.type
_entity.pdbx_description
1 polymer ?
#
loop_
_entity_poly.entity_id
_entity_poly.type
_entity_poly.pdbx_seq_one_letter_code
_entity_poly.pdbx_strand_id
1 'polypeptide(L)'
;MKLAYKRTLLAAVFLSGGILISTSCRSTQTTACIDESKISMGPCTMEYDPVCGCDGKTYSNPCAAERSGVTKWVKGGCEGEKAES
;
A
#
# COMPACT_ATOMS: atom_id res chain seq x y z
N MET A 1 -6.55 19.76 -15.85
CA MET A 1 -5.78 19.77 -17.13
C MET A 1 -4.28 19.51 -16.91
N LYS A 2 -3.86 18.41 -16.25
CA LYS A 2 -2.44 18.02 -16.12
C LYS A 2 -2.26 16.51 -16.30
N LEU A 3 -2.86 15.97 -17.36
CA LEU A 3 -2.80 14.53 -17.68
C LEU A 3 -2.45 14.26 -19.17
N ALA A 4 -1.78 15.19 -19.85
CA ALA A 4 -1.47 15.04 -21.28
C ALA A 4 0.03 15.04 -21.61
N TYR A 5 0.93 15.28 -20.64
CA TYR A 5 2.33 15.61 -20.95
C TYR A 5 3.36 14.50 -20.65
N LYS A 6 3.00 13.42 -19.96
CA LYS A 6 3.97 12.40 -19.50
C LYS A 6 4.10 11.15 -20.37
N ARG A 7 3.59 11.14 -21.61
CA ARG A 7 3.51 9.92 -22.44
C ARG A 7 4.11 10.00 -23.85
N THR A 8 4.65 11.15 -24.26
CA THR A 8 5.01 11.37 -25.67
C THR A 8 6.52 11.39 -25.95
N LEU A 9 7.35 10.95 -25.01
CA LEU A 9 8.80 10.89 -25.20
C LEU A 9 9.28 9.47 -24.93
N LEU A 10 9.98 8.89 -25.90
CA LEU A 10 10.68 7.60 -25.88
C LEU A 10 9.85 6.38 -26.33
N ALA A 11 9.84 6.12 -27.64
CA ALA A 11 10.43 4.91 -28.23
C ALA A 11 10.21 4.89 -29.75
N ALA A 12 11.00 5.68 -30.47
CA ALA A 12 11.30 5.39 -31.87
C ALA A 12 12.39 4.30 -31.88
N VAL A 13 11.99 3.02 -31.89
CA VAL A 13 12.93 1.88 -31.93
C VAL A 13 12.36 0.81 -32.88
N PHE A 14 12.91 0.87 -34.10
CA PHE A 14 13.19 -0.17 -35.08
C PHE A 14 12.05 -0.89 -35.83
N LEU A 15 11.98 -0.48 -37.10
CA LEU A 15 11.46 -1.18 -38.28
C LEU A 15 12.10 -2.56 -38.47
N SER A 16 11.36 -3.64 -38.26
CA SER A 16 11.32 -4.88 -39.08
C SER A 16 10.60 -5.97 -38.28
N GLY A 17 9.78 -6.77 -38.97
CA GLY A 17 8.74 -7.61 -38.38
C GLY A 17 9.22 -8.52 -37.24
N GLY A 18 8.46 -8.49 -36.14
CA GLY A 18 8.70 -9.32 -34.96
C GLY A 18 7.70 -8.98 -33.85
N ILE A 19 6.75 -9.87 -33.66
CA ILE A 19 5.65 -9.87 -32.69
C ILE A 19 6.08 -9.58 -31.23
N LEU A 20 5.33 -8.68 -30.59
CA LEU A 20 5.05 -8.54 -29.14
C LEU A 20 6.24 -8.44 -28.17
N ILE A 21 6.80 -7.23 -28.03
CA ILE A 21 7.42 -6.85 -26.75
C ILE A 21 6.32 -6.24 -25.90
N SER A 22 5.72 -7.08 -25.06
CA SER A 22 4.71 -6.72 -24.08
C SER A 22 5.12 -5.45 -23.34
N THR A 23 4.39 -4.37 -23.61
CA THR A 23 4.31 -3.21 -22.73
C THR A 23 3.82 -3.71 -21.38
N SER A 24 4.74 -3.93 -20.46
CA SER A 24 4.39 -4.05 -19.07
C SER A 24 5.39 -3.20 -18.34
N CYS A 25 5.07 -1.91 -18.23
CA CYS A 25 5.44 -1.19 -17.03
C CYS A 25 4.91 -2.06 -15.90
N ARG A 26 5.78 -2.82 -15.23
CA ARG A 26 5.42 -3.48 -14.00
C ARG A 26 5.21 -2.32 -13.05
N SER A 27 3.95 -1.86 -12.96
CA SER A 27 3.52 -1.08 -11.82
C SER A 27 4.03 -1.88 -10.65
N THR A 28 4.98 -1.30 -9.92
CA THR A 28 5.42 -1.80 -8.65
C THR A 28 4.18 -1.81 -7.76
N GLN A 29 3.37 -2.86 -7.87
CA GLN A 29 2.69 -3.42 -6.73
C GLN A 29 3.76 -4.13 -5.88
N THR A 30 4.80 -3.39 -5.51
CA THR A 30 5.32 -3.51 -4.16
C THR A 30 4.10 -3.34 -3.29
N THR A 31 3.82 -4.33 -2.44
CA THR A 31 2.84 -4.24 -1.36
C THR A 31 3.19 -2.98 -0.55
N ALA A 32 2.68 -1.82 -0.95
CA ALA A 32 2.89 -0.59 -0.24
C ALA A 32 2.14 -0.78 1.08
N CYS A 33 2.87 -0.73 2.18
CA CYS A 33 2.25 -0.96 3.46
C CYS A 33 1.17 0.09 3.74
N ILE A 34 1.41 1.33 3.31
CA ILE A 34 0.51 2.47 3.49
C ILE A 34 -0.22 2.77 2.18
N ASP A 35 -1.54 2.80 2.25
CA ASP A 35 -2.46 3.33 1.26
C ASP A 35 -2.95 4.71 1.72
N GLU A 36 -2.37 5.76 1.14
CA GLU A 36 -2.68 7.14 1.46
C GLU A 36 -4.17 7.48 1.25
N SER A 37 -4.87 6.78 0.36
CA SER A 37 -6.29 7.02 0.09
C SER A 37 -7.22 6.57 1.23
N LYS A 38 -6.71 5.72 2.14
CA LYS A 38 -7.45 5.22 3.31
C LYS A 38 -7.20 6.02 4.58
N ILE A 39 -6.28 6.98 4.54
CA ILE A 39 -6.00 7.84 5.70
C ILE A 39 -7.23 8.72 5.97
N SER A 40 -7.82 8.59 7.16
CA SER A 40 -9.05 9.32 7.51
C SER A 40 -9.14 9.67 8.99
N MET A 41 -9.65 10.86 9.31
CA MET A 41 -9.81 11.35 10.69
C MET A 41 -11.18 11.02 11.32
N GLY A 42 -11.81 9.91 10.95
CA GLY A 42 -13.08 9.54 11.56
C GLY A 42 -12.93 8.81 12.90
N PRO A 43 -14.05 8.58 13.62
CA PRO A 43 -14.02 8.02 14.96
C PRO A 43 -13.75 6.50 14.97
N CYS A 44 -12.96 6.03 15.92
CA CYS A 44 -12.87 4.62 16.29
C CYS A 44 -13.47 4.40 17.68
N THR A 45 -13.82 3.15 17.97
CA THR A 45 -14.09 2.75 19.36
C THR A 45 -12.84 2.91 20.21
N MET A 46 -13.03 3.04 21.52
CA MET A 46 -11.93 3.12 22.50
C MET A 46 -11.47 1.74 23.00
N GLU A 47 -11.92 0.66 22.34
CA GLU A 47 -11.48 -0.70 22.66
C GLU A 47 -9.98 -0.85 22.41
N TYR A 48 -9.30 -1.55 23.31
CA TYR A 48 -7.89 -1.86 23.18
C TYR A 48 -7.71 -3.29 22.66
N ASP A 49 -7.44 -3.41 21.37
CA ASP A 49 -7.18 -4.67 20.66
C ASP A 49 -5.95 -4.47 19.75
N PRO A 50 -4.74 -4.44 20.32
CA PRO A 50 -3.58 -3.92 19.64
C PRO A 50 -3.24 -4.74 18.39
N VAL A 51 -2.78 -4.06 17.35
CA VAL A 51 -2.33 -4.70 16.11
C VAL A 51 -1.00 -4.12 15.64
N CYS A 52 -0.17 -4.97 15.04
CA CYS A 52 1.12 -4.59 14.48
C CYS A 52 0.97 -4.43 12.97
N GLY A 53 1.09 -3.18 12.49
CA GLY A 53 1.03 -2.85 11.07
C GLY A 53 2.27 -3.33 10.32
N CYS A 54 2.13 -3.50 9.00
CA CYS A 54 3.26 -3.81 8.11
C CYS A 54 4.33 -2.70 8.06
N ASP A 55 4.07 -1.54 8.67
CA ASP A 55 4.98 -0.41 8.80
C ASP A 55 5.77 -0.48 10.12
N GLY A 56 5.57 -1.55 10.90
CA GLY A 56 6.23 -1.78 12.17
C GLY A 56 5.66 -0.95 13.32
N LYS A 57 4.48 -0.33 13.15
CA LYS A 57 3.82 0.43 14.21
C LYS A 57 2.72 -0.37 14.88
N THR A 58 2.63 -0.23 16.19
CA THR A 58 1.50 -0.74 16.96
C THR A 58 0.35 0.27 16.94
N TYR A 59 -0.85 -0.21 16.62
CA TYR A 59 -2.08 0.56 16.67
C TYR A 59 -2.97 0.05 17.79
N SER A 60 -3.66 0.95 18.50
CA SER A 60 -4.49 0.59 19.67
C SER A 60 -5.64 -0.35 19.34
N ASN A 61 -6.13 -0.32 18.10
CA ASN A 61 -7.14 -1.24 17.58
C ASN A 61 -7.10 -1.33 16.05
N PRO A 62 -7.79 -2.32 15.43
CA PRO A 62 -7.82 -2.47 13.98
C PRO A 62 -8.37 -1.23 13.25
N CYS A 63 -9.36 -0.56 13.82
CA CYS A 63 -9.93 0.66 13.25
C CYS A 63 -8.86 1.78 13.14
N ALA A 64 -8.03 1.96 14.16
CA ALA A 64 -6.94 2.93 14.15
C ALA A 64 -5.87 2.59 13.09
N ALA A 65 -5.57 1.30 12.88
CA ALA A 65 -4.65 0.85 11.83
C ALA A 65 -5.19 1.16 10.43
N GLU A 66 -6.45 0.81 10.16
CA GLU A 66 -7.12 1.08 8.89
C GLU A 66 -7.13 2.57 8.54
N ARG A 67 -7.52 3.40 9.51
CA ARG A 67 -7.56 4.87 9.36
C ARG A 67 -6.20 5.52 9.21
N SER A 68 -5.14 4.82 9.58
CA SER A 68 -3.75 5.25 9.35
C SER A 68 -3.24 4.87 7.96
N GLY A 69 -4.09 4.24 7.14
CA GLY A 69 -3.75 3.79 5.79
C GLY A 69 -2.97 2.48 5.75
N VAL A 70 -2.73 1.82 6.88
CA VAL A 70 -2.03 0.52 6.88
C VAL A 70 -2.91 -0.51 6.19
N THR A 71 -2.32 -1.27 5.27
CA THR A 71 -3.04 -2.25 4.44
C THR A 71 -2.99 -3.67 4.98
N LYS A 72 -2.04 -3.97 5.87
CA LYS A 72 -1.86 -5.28 6.49
C LYS A 72 -1.38 -5.12 7.93
N TRP A 73 -1.96 -5.89 8.84
CA TRP A 73 -1.53 -5.97 10.23
C TRP A 73 -1.76 -7.38 10.78
N VAL A 74 -1.07 -7.69 11.87
CA VAL A 74 -1.27 -8.91 12.67
C VAL A 74 -1.79 -8.53 14.06
N LYS A 75 -2.45 -9.47 14.74
CA LYS A 75 -2.89 -9.26 16.13
C LYS A 75 -1.69 -9.13 17.06
N GLY A 76 -1.83 -8.26 18.06
CA GLY A 76 -0.80 -7.92 19.03
C GLY A 76 0.14 -6.80 18.58
N GLY A 77 0.82 -6.15 19.52
CA GLY A 77 1.80 -5.10 19.24
C GLY A 77 3.14 -5.63 18.69
N CYS A 78 3.86 -4.77 17.94
CA CYS A 78 5.07 -5.14 17.20
C CYS A 78 6.27 -5.56 18.07
N GLU A 79 6.29 -5.19 19.36
CA GLU A 79 7.46 -5.35 20.23
C GLU A 79 7.27 -6.35 21.38
N GLY A 80 6.18 -7.13 21.43
CA GLY A 80 6.12 -8.18 22.45
C GLY A 80 4.80 -8.84 22.79
N GLU A 81 3.68 -8.50 22.17
CA GLU A 81 2.42 -9.18 22.45
C GLU A 81 2.14 -10.19 21.35
N LYS A 82 2.93 -11.27 21.31
CA LYS A 82 2.64 -12.42 20.44
C LYS A 82 1.31 -13.03 20.87
N ALA A 83 0.21 -12.60 20.26
CA ALA A 83 -1.06 -13.32 20.31
C ALA A 83 -0.99 -14.51 19.33
N GLU A 84 -0.15 -15.49 19.68
CA GLU A 84 -0.25 -16.85 19.18
C GLU A 84 -1.01 -17.66 20.23
N SER A 85 -2.28 -17.95 19.95
CA SER A 85 -3.01 -19.11 20.49
C SER A 85 -4.18 -19.43 19.57
#